data_AF-W4JWJ1-F1
#
_entry.id   AF-W4JWJ1-F1
#
_cell.length_a   1.000
_cell.length_b   1.000
_cell.length_c   1.000
_cell.angle_alpha   90.00
_cell.angle_beta   90.00
_cell.angle_gamma   90.00
#
_symmetry.space_group_name_H-M   'P 1'
#
loop_
_entity.id
_entity.type
_entity.pdbx_description
1 polymer ?
#
loop_
_entity_poly.entity_id
_entity_poly.type
_entity_poly.pdbx_seq_one_letter_code
_entity_poly.pdbx_strand_id
1 'polypeptide(L)'
;MDTSFSKATYFAVPDNDRYPKTSSFTPLKVVGYLLLALATAVSILSFSTDLTAYIPTLRSCSTSMTSPAQGWHVRANVHPSGSGYEPSRSNLILILQRLTKVEPEGFTLSLFSPDVAIDSNGRVLRLSSEDWSALEALAVKARDPERVPTTGSYRNRWRIQQRRSDLPIDQFWLAKDATGPLYPVGVHGYVDGTTALSTPVGDIAELPEDLHALLKLTLEGREDYDRGAKDTTVISKVLALLE
;
A
#
# COMPACT_ATOMS: atom_id res chain seq x y z
N MET A 1 -3.92 35.13 -50.77
CA MET A 1 -4.47 34.51 -49.55
C MET A 1 -3.57 34.94 -48.40
N ASP A 2 -3.93 36.07 -47.77
CA ASP A 2 -3.18 36.63 -46.64
C ASP A 2 -3.49 35.87 -45.36
N THR A 3 -2.46 35.36 -44.70
CA THR A 3 -2.56 34.74 -43.38
C THR A 3 -2.02 35.70 -42.33
N SER A 4 -2.94 36.45 -41.73
CA SER A 4 -2.69 37.32 -40.58
C SER A 4 -2.53 36.46 -39.31
N PHE A 5 -1.33 36.46 -38.74
CA PHE A 5 -1.06 35.82 -37.46
C PHE A 5 -1.49 36.75 -36.31
N SER A 6 -2.47 36.28 -35.52
CA SER A 6 -2.94 36.97 -34.32
C SER A 6 -1.88 36.90 -33.20
N LYS A 7 -1.62 38.06 -32.60
CA LYS A 7 -0.57 38.30 -31.61
C LYS A 7 -1.06 37.84 -30.23
N ALA A 8 -0.43 36.82 -29.66
CA ALA A 8 -0.77 36.32 -28.33
C ALA A 8 -0.44 37.35 -27.24
N THR A 9 -1.45 37.74 -26.47
CA THR A 9 -1.35 38.63 -25.32
C THR A 9 -0.86 37.82 -24.10
N TYR A 10 0.36 38.10 -23.64
CA TYR A 10 0.88 37.57 -22.38
C TYR A 10 0.28 38.35 -21.22
N PHE A 11 -0.46 37.66 -20.34
CA PHE A 11 -0.88 38.20 -19.05
C PHE A 11 0.29 38.11 -18.06
N ALA A 12 0.69 39.24 -17.51
CA ALA A 12 1.67 39.33 -16.44
C ALA A 12 1.08 38.75 -15.14
N VAL A 13 1.80 37.80 -14.54
CA VAL A 13 1.48 37.24 -13.22
C VAL A 13 1.98 38.23 -12.16
N PRO A 14 1.13 38.65 -11.20
CA PRO A 14 1.57 39.54 -10.13
C PRO A 14 2.51 38.81 -9.18
N ASP A 15 3.68 39.43 -9.00
CA ASP A 15 4.73 39.06 -8.07
C ASP A 15 4.23 39.29 -6.64
N ASN A 16 4.14 38.21 -5.84
CA ASN A 16 3.63 38.26 -4.47
C ASN A 16 4.69 37.74 -3.50
N ASP A 17 5.81 38.47 -3.46
CA ASP A 17 6.89 38.32 -2.49
C ASP A 17 6.48 38.84 -1.10
N ARG A 18 5.78 38.02 -0.31
CA ARG A 18 5.76 38.17 1.17
C ARG A 18 5.59 36.81 1.87
N TYR A 19 6.70 36.11 2.06
CA TYR A 19 6.78 35.07 3.08
C TYR A 19 7.56 35.58 4.31
N PRO A 20 7.00 35.45 5.53
CA PRO A 20 7.72 35.79 6.75
C PRO A 20 8.85 34.78 7.02
N LYS A 21 10.05 35.30 7.28
CA LYS A 21 11.23 34.53 7.71
C LYS A 21 10.92 33.79 9.01
N THR A 22 10.90 32.46 8.96
CA THR A 22 10.84 31.62 10.15
C THR A 22 12.23 31.47 10.77
N SER A 23 12.26 31.59 12.10
CA SER A 23 13.44 31.61 12.95
C SER A 23 14.23 30.30 12.91
N SER A 24 15.55 30.44 12.84
CA SER A 24 16.54 29.37 12.99
C SER A 24 16.46 28.72 14.38
N PHE A 25 16.24 27.41 14.40
CA PHE A 25 16.43 26.57 15.58
C PHE A 25 17.92 26.22 15.74
N THR A 26 18.49 26.50 16.91
CA THR A 26 19.87 26.15 17.27
C THR A 26 19.93 24.75 17.91
N PRO A 27 20.82 23.86 17.44
CA PRO A 27 20.97 22.52 17.99
C PRO A 27 22.06 22.52 19.08
N LEU A 28 21.70 22.79 20.34
CA LEU A 28 22.68 22.71 21.44
C LEU A 28 22.17 22.12 22.77
N LYS A 29 21.05 21.39 22.78
CA LYS A 29 20.45 20.86 24.03
C LYS A 29 20.01 19.40 24.02
N VAL A 30 20.53 18.55 23.12
CA VAL A 30 20.17 17.11 23.12
C VAL A 30 21.33 16.18 23.57
N VAL A 31 22.54 16.72 23.76
CA VAL A 31 23.71 15.92 24.22
C VAL A 31 23.63 15.52 25.71
N GLY A 32 22.71 16.11 26.49
CA GLY A 32 22.64 15.90 27.95
C GLY A 32 21.93 14.63 28.44
N TYR A 33 21.09 13.98 27.62
CA TYR A 33 20.24 12.87 28.09
C TYR A 33 20.74 11.47 27.72
N LEU A 34 21.84 11.36 26.95
CA LEU A 34 22.32 10.07 26.47
C LEU A 34 23.38 9.40 27.37
N LEU A 35 23.78 10.04 28.48
CA LEU A 35 24.83 9.53 29.38
C LEU A 35 24.34 9.11 30.78
N LEU A 36 23.02 9.15 31.05
CA LEU A 36 22.47 8.81 32.39
C LEU A 36 21.58 7.55 32.41
N ALA A 37 21.67 6.67 31.41
CA ALA A 37 20.94 5.40 31.38
C ALA A 37 21.85 4.18 31.14
N LEU A 38 23.16 4.32 31.37
CA LEU A 38 24.16 3.24 31.22
C LEU A 38 24.70 2.71 32.56
N ALA A 39 24.06 3.03 33.69
CA ALA A 39 24.59 2.73 35.02
C ALA A 39 23.53 2.30 36.05
N THR A 40 22.85 1.19 35.78
CA THR A 40 22.31 0.29 36.82
C THR A 40 22.50 -1.15 36.33
N ALA A 41 23.70 -1.70 36.49
CA ALA A 41 23.99 -2.72 37.51
C ALA A 41 23.07 -3.95 37.32
N VAL A 42 23.47 -4.97 36.56
CA VAL A 42 24.50 -5.97 36.92
C VAL A 42 24.45 -6.29 38.41
N SER A 43 23.68 -7.33 38.74
CA SER A 43 23.89 -8.32 39.80
C SER A 43 22.53 -8.75 40.34
N ILE A 44 22.14 -10.00 40.10
CA ILE A 44 21.64 -10.92 41.13
C ILE A 44 21.47 -12.31 40.49
N LEU A 45 22.40 -13.17 40.92
CA LEU A 45 22.29 -14.62 41.13
C LEU A 45 21.84 -15.52 39.97
N SER A 46 22.87 -16.17 39.42
CA SER A 46 22.88 -17.59 39.09
C SER A 46 22.20 -18.44 40.18
N PHE A 47 21.07 -19.06 39.84
CA PHE A 47 20.58 -20.26 40.51
C PHE A 47 20.58 -21.38 39.47
N SER A 48 21.63 -22.21 39.51
CA SER A 48 21.63 -23.53 38.91
C SER A 48 21.04 -24.49 39.93
N THR A 49 19.86 -25.03 39.64
CA THR A 49 19.40 -26.29 40.22
C THR A 49 18.98 -27.19 39.08
N ASP A 50 19.82 -28.18 38.83
CA ASP A 50 19.48 -29.37 38.06
C ASP A 50 18.30 -30.07 38.74
N LEU A 51 17.18 -30.14 38.04
CA LEU A 51 16.14 -31.13 38.28
C LEU A 51 15.80 -31.77 36.94
N THR A 52 16.50 -32.87 36.68
CA THR A 52 16.20 -33.85 35.64
C THR A 52 14.88 -34.54 36.02
N ALA A 53 13.76 -33.95 35.62
CA ALA A 53 12.46 -34.56 35.71
C ALA A 53 11.94 -34.83 34.28
N TYR A 54 11.78 -36.11 34.02
CA TYR A 54 11.08 -36.76 32.91
C TYR A 54 9.91 -35.93 32.35
N ILE A 55 10.09 -35.25 31.21
CA ILE A 55 8.98 -34.64 30.46
C ILE A 55 8.66 -35.55 29.28
N PRO A 56 7.47 -36.19 29.23
CA PRO A 56 7.04 -36.87 28.02
C PRO A 56 6.92 -35.81 26.92
N THR A 57 7.51 -36.09 25.76
CA THR A 57 7.49 -35.26 24.57
C THR A 57 6.05 -35.11 24.05
N LEU A 58 5.25 -34.30 24.74
CA LEU A 58 4.03 -33.75 24.19
C LEU A 58 4.50 -32.78 23.11
N ARG A 59 4.42 -33.27 21.87
CA ARG A 59 4.51 -32.49 20.65
C ARG A 59 3.42 -31.43 20.74
N SER A 60 3.73 -30.31 21.40
CA SER A 60 2.88 -29.14 21.46
C SER A 60 2.83 -28.61 20.04
N CYS A 61 1.83 -29.04 19.29
CA CYS A 61 1.39 -28.32 18.11
C CYS A 61 0.86 -27.00 18.66
N SER A 62 1.75 -26.03 18.83
CA SER A 62 1.37 -24.65 19.05
C SER A 62 0.68 -24.22 17.78
N THR A 63 -0.62 -24.51 17.69
CA THR A 63 -1.53 -23.85 16.77
C THR A 63 -1.50 -22.39 17.21
N SER A 64 -0.56 -21.63 16.67
CA SER A 64 -0.51 -20.19 16.85
C SER A 64 -1.82 -19.67 16.31
N MET A 65 -2.79 -19.44 17.19
CA MET A 65 -4.04 -18.83 16.81
C MET A 65 -3.72 -17.39 16.46
N THR A 66 -3.50 -17.16 15.17
CA THR A 66 -3.28 -15.84 14.60
C THR A 66 -4.51 -15.00 14.91
N SER A 67 -4.35 -13.98 15.74
CA SER A 67 -5.45 -13.14 16.17
C SER A 67 -6.04 -12.41 14.96
N PRO A 68 -7.37 -12.26 14.85
CA PRO A 68 -8.01 -11.44 13.81
C PRO A 68 -7.51 -10.00 13.78
N ALA A 69 -6.89 -9.52 14.86
CA ALA A 69 -6.32 -8.17 14.97
C ALA A 69 -5.03 -7.97 14.16
N GLN A 70 -4.36 -9.04 13.72
CA GLN A 70 -3.19 -8.94 12.84
C GLN A 70 -3.63 -8.66 11.39
N GLY A 71 -2.72 -8.18 10.54
CA GLY A 71 -2.99 -8.02 9.11
C GLY A 71 -3.09 -9.37 8.36
N TRP A 72 -3.67 -9.37 7.16
CA TRP A 72 -3.59 -10.51 6.23
C TRP A 72 -2.14 -10.88 5.90
N HIS A 73 -1.24 -9.90 5.81
CA HIS A 73 0.15 -10.10 5.39
C HIS A 73 0.92 -10.95 6.40
N VAL A 74 0.77 -10.65 7.70
CA VAL A 74 1.33 -11.43 8.81
C VAL A 74 0.73 -12.83 8.90
N ARG A 75 -0.56 -12.98 8.56
CA ARG A 75 -1.25 -14.28 8.57
C ARG A 75 -0.94 -15.18 7.38
N ALA A 76 -0.42 -14.61 6.29
CA ALA A 76 -0.18 -15.34 5.07
C ALA A 76 1.00 -16.31 5.20
N ASN A 77 0.93 -17.44 4.51
CA ASN A 77 2.00 -18.43 4.47
C ASN A 77 2.81 -18.27 3.18
N VAL A 78 4.07 -18.67 3.18
CA VAL A 78 4.85 -18.68 1.93
C VAL A 78 4.26 -19.71 0.96
N HIS A 79 4.06 -19.31 -0.29
CA HIS A 79 3.56 -20.21 -1.33
C HIS A 79 4.68 -21.20 -1.75
N PRO A 80 4.40 -22.51 -1.92
CA PRO A 80 5.43 -23.52 -2.23
C PRO A 80 6.25 -23.24 -3.49
N SER A 81 5.64 -22.59 -4.50
CA SER A 81 6.34 -22.22 -5.73
C SER A 81 7.34 -21.07 -5.56
N GLY A 82 7.22 -20.26 -4.51
CA GLY A 82 8.07 -19.09 -4.28
C GLY A 82 8.23 -18.24 -5.56
N SER A 83 9.48 -17.90 -5.90
CA SER A 83 9.82 -17.13 -7.10
C SER A 83 9.56 -17.84 -8.43
N GLY A 84 9.32 -19.16 -8.40
CA GLY A 84 8.92 -19.96 -9.57
C GLY A 84 7.43 -19.88 -9.90
N TYR A 85 6.64 -19.10 -9.16
CA TYR A 85 5.24 -18.87 -9.48
C TYR A 85 5.09 -18.11 -10.81
N GLU A 86 4.16 -18.57 -11.64
CA GLU A 86 3.83 -17.95 -12.93
C GLU A 86 2.46 -17.27 -12.85
N PRO A 87 2.40 -15.93 -12.66
CA PRO A 87 1.13 -15.22 -12.61
C PRO A 87 0.44 -15.25 -13.98
N SER A 88 -0.88 -15.50 -13.97
CA SER A 88 -1.69 -15.55 -15.19
C SER A 88 -2.79 -14.49 -15.17
N ARG A 89 -3.05 -13.87 -16.33
CA ARG A 89 -4.14 -12.93 -16.51
C ARG A 89 -5.50 -13.53 -16.16
N SER A 90 -5.71 -14.82 -16.45
CA SER A 90 -6.97 -15.54 -16.20
C SER A 90 -7.33 -15.65 -14.72
N ASN A 91 -6.32 -15.62 -13.84
CA ASN A 91 -6.50 -15.78 -12.40
C ASN A 91 -6.40 -14.45 -11.67
N LEU A 92 -6.03 -13.37 -12.37
CA LEU A 92 -5.80 -12.07 -11.75
C LEU A 92 -7.13 -11.48 -11.24
N ILE A 93 -7.12 -11.03 -9.98
CA ILE A 93 -8.23 -10.32 -9.35
C ILE A 93 -7.93 -8.83 -9.24
N LEU A 94 -6.74 -8.48 -8.76
CA LEU A 94 -6.36 -7.13 -8.38
C LEU A 94 -4.85 -6.91 -8.49
N ILE A 95 -4.43 -5.75 -9.00
CA ILE A 95 -3.06 -5.22 -8.86
C ILE A 95 -3.13 -3.84 -8.21
N LEU A 96 -2.33 -3.61 -7.17
CA LEU A 96 -2.17 -2.35 -6.47
C LEU A 96 -0.77 -1.79 -6.76
N GLN A 97 -0.71 -0.53 -7.18
CA GLN A 97 0.51 0.23 -7.35
C GLN A 97 0.44 1.52 -6.54
N ARG A 98 1.52 1.89 -5.85
CA ARG A 98 1.72 3.18 -5.20
C ARG A 98 2.72 3.99 -6.01
N LEU A 99 2.20 4.88 -6.83
CA LEU A 99 2.99 5.69 -7.76
C LEU A 99 3.56 6.90 -7.02
N THR A 100 4.87 7.04 -7.05
CA THR A 100 5.58 8.20 -6.50
C THR A 100 6.56 8.76 -7.52
N LYS A 101 7.10 9.95 -7.28
CA LYS A 101 8.12 10.54 -8.17
C LYS A 101 9.38 9.66 -8.31
N VAL A 102 9.71 8.90 -7.27
CA VAL A 102 10.93 8.05 -7.23
C VAL A 102 10.65 6.59 -7.57
N GLU A 103 9.38 6.18 -7.62
CA GLU A 103 8.93 4.84 -7.96
C GLU A 103 7.65 4.96 -8.82
N PRO A 104 7.79 5.28 -10.12
CA PRO A 104 6.64 5.56 -10.99
C PRO A 104 5.80 4.33 -11.28
N GLU A 105 6.31 3.13 -11.02
CA GLU A 105 5.64 1.84 -11.17
C GLU A 105 5.64 1.06 -9.83
N GLY A 106 5.48 1.77 -8.70
CA GLY A 106 5.64 1.20 -7.36
C GLY A 106 4.68 0.07 -7.04
N PHE A 107 5.01 -1.14 -7.50
CA PHE A 107 4.26 -2.35 -7.20
C PHE A 107 4.13 -2.55 -5.70
N THR A 108 2.94 -2.96 -5.28
CA THR A 108 2.60 -3.06 -3.86
C THR A 108 1.94 -4.38 -3.51
N LEU A 109 0.93 -4.79 -4.27
CA LEU A 109 0.22 -6.04 -4.04
C LEU A 109 -0.39 -6.52 -5.35
N SER A 110 -0.46 -7.82 -5.55
CA SER A 110 -1.41 -8.42 -6.48
C SER A 110 -2.08 -9.64 -5.88
N LEU A 111 -3.31 -9.92 -6.32
CA LEU A 111 -4.11 -11.06 -5.88
C LEU A 111 -4.48 -11.93 -7.09
N PHE A 112 -4.27 -13.23 -6.93
CA PHE A 112 -4.58 -14.26 -7.92
C PHE A 112 -5.39 -15.40 -7.31
N SER A 113 -6.42 -15.82 -8.03
CA SER A 113 -7.23 -16.97 -7.67
C SER A 113 -6.38 -18.26 -7.66
N PRO A 114 -6.60 -19.19 -6.72
CA PRO A 114 -7.67 -19.16 -5.71
C PRO A 114 -7.32 -18.52 -4.37
N ASP A 115 -6.05 -18.34 -4.04
CA ASP A 115 -5.63 -17.89 -2.69
C ASP A 115 -4.21 -17.31 -2.68
N VAL A 116 -3.75 -16.72 -3.78
CA VAL A 116 -2.37 -16.25 -3.93
C VAL A 116 -2.30 -14.73 -3.85
N ALA A 117 -1.37 -14.23 -3.04
CA ALA A 117 -0.99 -12.83 -2.99
C ALA A 117 0.50 -12.67 -3.33
N ILE A 118 0.87 -11.59 -4.00
CA ILE A 118 2.27 -11.22 -4.23
C ILE A 118 2.47 -9.82 -3.66
N ASP A 119 3.37 -9.69 -2.69
CA ASP A 119 3.59 -8.42 -1.99
C ASP A 119 4.64 -7.53 -2.65
N SER A 120 4.87 -6.34 -2.09
CA SER A 120 5.77 -5.33 -2.67
C SER A 120 7.24 -5.75 -2.83
N ASN A 121 7.68 -6.78 -2.10
CA ASN A 121 9.01 -7.37 -2.23
C ASN A 121 9.05 -8.53 -3.24
N GLY A 122 7.90 -8.92 -3.81
CA GLY A 122 7.78 -10.03 -4.74
C GLY A 122 7.64 -11.38 -4.05
N ARG A 123 7.38 -11.41 -2.73
CA ARG A 123 7.13 -12.65 -2.01
C ARG A 123 5.78 -13.20 -2.46
N VAL A 124 5.78 -14.45 -2.89
CA VAL A 124 4.55 -15.16 -3.25
C VAL A 124 4.00 -15.83 -2.00
N LEU A 125 2.82 -15.38 -1.61
CA LEU A 125 2.14 -15.73 -0.37
C LEU A 125 0.84 -16.47 -0.69
N ARG A 126 0.47 -17.37 0.21
CA ARG A 126 -0.79 -18.09 0.21
C ARG A 126 -1.65 -17.60 1.36
N LEU A 127 -2.83 -17.12 1.03
CA LEU A 127 -3.80 -16.56 1.95
C LEU A 127 -4.64 -17.66 2.62
N SER A 128 -5.19 -17.36 3.80
CA SER A 128 -6.24 -18.18 4.39
C SER A 128 -7.54 -18.03 3.58
N SER A 129 -8.45 -19.00 3.64
CA SER A 129 -9.74 -18.90 2.94
C SER A 129 -10.58 -17.70 3.39
N GLU A 130 -10.46 -17.32 4.67
CA GLU A 130 -11.13 -16.14 5.23
C GLU A 130 -10.57 -14.84 4.64
N ASP A 131 -9.23 -14.69 4.66
CA ASP A 131 -8.56 -13.52 4.10
C ASP A 131 -8.81 -13.41 2.60
N TRP A 132 -8.70 -14.53 1.87
CA TRP A 132 -9.01 -14.57 0.44
C TRP A 132 -10.43 -14.04 0.17
N SER A 133 -11.43 -14.61 0.86
CA SER A 133 -12.82 -14.24 0.64
C SER A 133 -13.09 -12.75 0.93
N ALA A 134 -12.46 -12.22 1.99
CA ALA A 134 -12.58 -10.81 2.35
C ALA A 134 -11.95 -9.89 1.28
N LEU A 135 -10.74 -10.22 0.82
CA LEU A 135 -10.00 -9.43 -0.17
C LEU A 135 -10.65 -9.49 -1.56
N GLU A 136 -11.12 -10.67 -1.97
CA GLU A 136 -11.88 -10.84 -3.21
C GLU A 136 -13.19 -10.04 -3.18
N ALA A 137 -13.96 -10.15 -2.10
CA ALA A 137 -15.20 -9.39 -1.93
C ALA A 137 -14.94 -7.87 -1.98
N LEU A 138 -13.83 -7.40 -1.40
CA LEU A 138 -13.46 -5.99 -1.46
C LEU A 138 -13.12 -5.54 -2.89
N ALA A 139 -12.38 -6.34 -3.65
CA ALA A 139 -12.09 -6.05 -5.05
C ALA A 139 -13.38 -6.00 -5.90
N VAL A 140 -14.34 -6.90 -5.64
CA VAL A 140 -15.65 -6.89 -6.31
C VAL A 140 -16.45 -5.62 -5.99
N LYS A 141 -16.46 -5.18 -4.73
CA LYS A 141 -17.15 -3.95 -4.31
C LYS A 141 -16.50 -2.70 -4.91
N ALA A 142 -15.18 -2.65 -4.99
CA ALA A 142 -14.45 -1.49 -5.51
C ALA A 142 -14.62 -1.24 -7.02
N ARG A 143 -15.11 -2.24 -7.78
CA ARG A 143 -15.45 -2.11 -9.21
C ARG A 143 -16.94 -1.91 -9.47
N ASP A 144 -17.77 -1.92 -8.43
CA ASP A 144 -19.21 -1.71 -8.53
C ASP A 144 -19.51 -0.23 -8.79
N PRO A 145 -20.13 0.14 -9.93
CA PRO A 145 -20.39 1.53 -10.28
C PRO A 145 -21.38 2.24 -9.35
N GLU A 146 -22.21 1.50 -8.60
CA GLU A 146 -23.13 2.10 -7.63
C GLU A 146 -22.40 2.51 -6.34
N ARG A 147 -21.29 1.83 -6.02
CA ARG A 147 -20.48 2.08 -4.81
C ARG A 147 -19.30 3.01 -5.10
N VAL A 148 -18.66 2.80 -6.25
CA VAL A 148 -17.51 3.57 -6.72
C VAL A 148 -17.83 4.09 -8.13
N PRO A 149 -18.61 5.17 -8.24
CA PRO A 149 -18.96 5.74 -9.53
C PRO A 149 -17.72 6.25 -10.28
N THR A 150 -17.82 6.34 -11.60
CA THR A 150 -16.75 6.92 -12.40
C THR A 150 -16.65 8.43 -12.18
N THR A 151 -15.46 8.92 -11.89
CA THR A 151 -15.17 10.36 -11.72
C THR A 151 -15.08 11.13 -13.04
N GLY A 152 -15.04 10.42 -14.17
CA GLY A 152 -14.81 10.99 -15.50
C GLY A 152 -13.36 11.44 -15.74
N SER A 153 -12.48 11.33 -14.74
CA SER A 153 -11.06 11.67 -14.87
C SER A 153 -10.23 10.49 -15.40
N TYR A 154 -9.01 10.79 -15.84
CA TYR A 154 -8.07 9.77 -16.34
C TYR A 154 -7.85 8.67 -15.28
N ARG A 155 -8.06 7.40 -15.69
CA ARG A 155 -7.97 6.20 -14.83
C ARG A 155 -8.88 6.24 -13.60
N ASN A 156 -10.05 6.85 -13.74
CA ASN A 156 -11.06 6.98 -12.67
C ASN A 156 -10.45 7.46 -11.35
N ARG A 157 -9.71 8.57 -11.42
CA ARG A 157 -8.93 9.07 -10.29
C ARG A 157 -9.80 9.90 -9.35
N TRP A 158 -9.79 9.51 -8.09
CA TRP A 158 -10.31 10.23 -6.94
C TRP A 158 -9.20 11.08 -6.34
N ARG A 159 -9.54 12.29 -5.88
CA ARG A 159 -8.54 13.21 -5.33
C ARG A 159 -8.99 13.65 -3.95
N ILE A 160 -8.20 13.28 -2.94
CA ILE A 160 -8.39 13.74 -1.57
C ILE A 160 -8.09 15.24 -1.51
N GLN A 161 -8.84 15.98 -0.70
CA GLN A 161 -8.59 17.38 -0.40
C GLN A 161 -7.31 17.50 0.41
N GLN A 162 -6.30 18.16 -0.17
CA GLN A 162 -4.98 18.29 0.44
C GLN A 162 -4.31 19.61 0.01
N ARG A 163 -3.34 20.08 0.80
CA ARG A 163 -2.53 21.28 0.47
C ARG A 163 -1.38 21.00 -0.49
N ARG A 164 -0.94 19.73 -0.57
CA ARG A 164 0.22 19.30 -1.33
C ARG A 164 -0.22 18.64 -2.64
N SER A 165 0.60 18.72 -3.67
CA SER A 165 0.36 18.06 -4.97
C SER A 165 1.35 16.95 -5.28
N ASP A 166 2.34 16.74 -4.41
CA ASP A 166 3.43 15.78 -4.57
C ASP A 166 3.20 14.47 -3.79
N LEU A 167 1.98 14.27 -3.26
CA LEU A 167 1.64 13.02 -2.58
C LEU A 167 1.46 11.86 -3.56
N PRO A 168 1.61 10.60 -3.09
CA PRO A 168 1.47 9.43 -3.94
C PRO A 168 0.09 9.30 -4.58
N ILE A 169 0.06 8.55 -5.68
CA ILE A 169 -1.18 8.06 -6.30
C ILE A 169 -1.23 6.55 -6.09
N ASP A 170 -2.21 6.07 -5.35
CA ASP A 170 -2.50 4.65 -5.22
C ASP A 170 -3.43 4.24 -6.37
N GLN A 171 -2.95 3.39 -7.28
CA GLN A 171 -3.65 2.93 -8.47
C GLN A 171 -4.02 1.46 -8.31
N PHE A 172 -5.29 1.17 -8.54
CA PHE A 172 -5.89 -0.15 -8.48
C PHE A 172 -6.25 -0.58 -9.89
N TRP A 173 -5.92 -1.82 -10.23
CA TRP A 173 -6.29 -2.47 -11.48
C TRP A 173 -7.13 -3.69 -11.16
N LEU A 174 -8.44 -3.56 -11.33
CA LEU A 174 -9.42 -4.56 -10.93
C LEU A 174 -9.81 -5.39 -12.15
N ALA A 175 -9.67 -6.70 -12.08
CA ALA A 175 -10.20 -7.57 -13.12
C ALA A 175 -11.73 -7.55 -13.06
N LYS A 176 -12.40 -7.52 -14.22
CA LYS A 176 -13.86 -7.71 -14.33
C LYS A 176 -14.21 -9.15 -14.67
N ASP A 177 -13.40 -9.73 -15.55
CA ASP A 177 -13.44 -11.12 -15.98
C ASP A 177 -12.00 -11.60 -16.24
N ALA A 178 -11.84 -12.87 -16.62
CA ALA A 178 -10.56 -13.53 -16.79
C ALA A 178 -9.69 -12.97 -17.94
N THR A 179 -10.29 -12.34 -18.95
CA THR A 179 -9.58 -11.97 -20.20
C THR A 179 -9.77 -10.53 -20.65
N GLY A 180 -10.73 -9.83 -20.06
CA GLY A 180 -11.14 -8.50 -20.43
C GLY A 180 -10.17 -7.43 -19.97
N PRO A 181 -10.40 -6.17 -20.34
CA PRO A 181 -9.58 -5.06 -19.86
C PRO A 181 -9.70 -4.92 -18.34
N LEU A 182 -8.58 -4.57 -17.70
CA LEU A 182 -8.58 -4.20 -16.29
C LEU A 182 -9.33 -2.87 -16.11
N TYR A 183 -10.02 -2.73 -14.99
CA TYR A 183 -10.72 -1.52 -14.60
C TYR A 183 -9.81 -0.68 -13.69
N PRO A 184 -9.24 0.42 -14.18
CA PRO A 184 -8.38 1.27 -13.37
C PRO A 184 -9.21 2.17 -12.45
N VAL A 185 -8.81 2.23 -11.18
CA VAL A 185 -9.29 3.21 -10.20
C VAL A 185 -8.09 3.78 -9.47
N GLY A 186 -7.99 5.10 -9.35
CA GLY A 186 -6.86 5.74 -8.66
C GLY A 186 -7.33 6.61 -7.50
N VAL A 187 -6.51 6.71 -6.45
CA VAL A 187 -6.70 7.67 -5.36
C VAL A 187 -5.42 8.48 -5.20
N HIS A 188 -5.53 9.80 -5.31
CA HIS A 188 -4.41 10.71 -5.16
C HIS A 188 -4.45 11.40 -3.81
N GLY A 189 -3.32 11.34 -3.09
CA GLY A 189 -3.12 12.11 -1.86
C GLY A 189 -3.66 11.46 -0.60
N TYR A 190 -3.83 10.14 -0.59
CA TYR A 190 -4.30 9.46 0.60
C TYR A 190 -3.28 9.57 1.75
N VAL A 191 -3.77 10.04 2.88
CA VAL A 191 -3.12 10.01 4.19
C VAL A 191 -4.13 9.43 5.17
N ASP A 192 -3.67 8.60 6.10
CA ASP A 192 -4.55 7.95 7.07
C ASP A 192 -5.48 8.96 7.77
N GLY A 193 -6.77 8.63 7.84
CA GLY A 193 -7.82 9.50 8.39
C GLY A 193 -8.33 10.62 7.46
N THR A 194 -7.84 10.74 6.21
CA THR A 194 -8.36 11.72 5.25
C THR A 194 -9.27 11.08 4.20
N THR A 195 -10.54 11.50 4.19
CA THR A 195 -11.55 11.00 3.24
C THR A 195 -12.17 12.11 2.38
N ALA A 196 -12.17 13.37 2.85
CA ALA A 196 -12.77 14.46 2.10
C ALA A 196 -12.16 14.64 0.70
N LEU A 197 -13.01 14.76 -0.32
CA LEU A 197 -12.58 14.92 -1.71
C LEU A 197 -12.34 16.40 -2.05
N SER A 198 -11.38 16.66 -2.94
CA SER A 198 -11.15 18.02 -3.44
C SER A 198 -12.25 18.50 -4.38
N THR A 199 -12.93 17.55 -5.03
CA THR A 199 -14.07 17.80 -5.90
C THR A 199 -15.03 16.63 -5.68
N PRO A 200 -16.28 16.88 -5.28
CA PRO A 200 -17.28 15.83 -5.15
C PRO A 200 -17.50 15.07 -6.47
N VAL A 201 -17.87 13.80 -6.37
CA VAL A 201 -18.23 12.95 -7.52
C VAL A 201 -19.72 12.65 -7.43
N GLY A 202 -20.53 13.40 -8.17
CA GLY A 202 -21.98 13.43 -7.93
C GLY A 202 -22.25 13.97 -6.53
N ASP A 203 -23.02 13.22 -5.74
CA ASP A 203 -23.36 13.55 -4.35
C ASP A 203 -22.31 13.07 -3.32
N ILE A 204 -21.23 12.44 -3.79
CA ILE A 204 -20.19 11.86 -2.93
C ILE A 204 -19.12 12.93 -2.66
N ALA A 205 -19.06 13.42 -1.42
CA ALA A 205 -18.06 14.39 -0.97
C ALA A 205 -16.86 13.75 -0.22
N GLU A 206 -16.96 12.46 0.12
CA GLU A 206 -15.92 11.70 0.80
C GLU A 206 -15.53 10.45 0.00
N LEU A 207 -14.30 9.98 0.17
CA LEU A 207 -13.81 8.78 -0.49
C LEU A 207 -14.68 7.58 -0.10
N PRO A 208 -15.18 6.79 -1.08
CA PRO A 208 -15.92 5.57 -0.81
C PRO A 208 -15.15 4.62 0.12
N GLU A 209 -15.87 4.03 1.08
CA GLU A 209 -15.28 3.14 2.10
C GLU A 209 -14.50 1.97 1.50
N ASP A 210 -14.97 1.42 0.37
CA ASP A 210 -14.30 0.32 -0.31
C ASP A 210 -12.92 0.72 -0.85
N LEU A 211 -12.78 1.96 -1.37
CA LEU A 211 -11.48 2.47 -1.79
C LEU A 211 -10.59 2.75 -0.57
N HIS A 212 -11.16 3.25 0.51
CA HIS A 212 -10.43 3.46 1.76
C HIS A 212 -9.88 2.13 2.32
N ALA A 213 -10.66 1.04 2.27
CA ALA A 213 -10.20 -0.28 2.67
C ALA A 213 -9.07 -0.82 1.75
N LEU A 214 -9.17 -0.63 0.43
CA LEU A 214 -8.08 -0.99 -0.50
C LEU A 214 -6.78 -0.22 -0.22
N LEU A 215 -6.88 1.04 0.21
CA LEU A 215 -5.71 1.85 0.57
C LEU A 215 -4.99 1.29 1.80
N LYS A 216 -5.74 0.78 2.79
CA LYS A 216 -5.14 0.09 3.94
C LYS A 216 -4.38 -1.17 3.52
N LEU A 217 -4.95 -1.96 2.60
CA LEU A 217 -4.24 -3.11 2.02
C LEU A 217 -2.97 -2.71 1.27
N THR A 218 -3.00 -1.56 0.60
CA THR A 218 -1.82 -1.02 -0.08
C THR A 218 -0.70 -0.72 0.92
N LEU A 219 -1.03 -0.13 2.08
CA LEU A 219 -0.03 0.11 3.13
C LEU A 219 0.49 -1.21 3.71
N GLU A 220 -0.40 -2.15 3.97
CA GLU A 220 -0.08 -3.45 4.55
C GLU A 220 0.80 -4.31 3.62
N GLY A 221 0.52 -4.33 2.31
CA GLY A 221 1.36 -5.04 1.32
C GLY A 221 2.78 -4.48 1.18
N ARG A 222 3.06 -3.32 1.80
CA ARG A 222 4.38 -2.70 1.92
C ARG A 222 5.01 -2.86 3.30
N GLU A 223 4.40 -3.64 4.20
CA GLU A 223 5.07 -4.05 5.42
C GLU A 223 6.37 -4.79 5.08
N ASP A 224 7.45 -4.37 5.75
CA ASP A 224 8.82 -4.81 5.49
C ASP A 224 9.33 -4.54 4.05
N TYR A 225 8.74 -3.60 3.31
CA TYR A 225 9.25 -3.26 1.97
C TYR A 225 10.69 -2.75 2.05
N ASP A 226 11.59 -3.48 1.39
CA ASP A 226 12.97 -3.10 1.20
C ASP A 226 13.29 -3.12 -0.29
N ARG A 227 13.58 -1.93 -0.83
CA ARG A 227 13.96 -1.76 -2.23
C ARG A 227 15.17 -2.65 -2.61
N GLY A 228 16.07 -2.94 -1.68
CA GLY A 228 17.24 -3.78 -1.91
C GLY A 228 16.95 -5.28 -1.94
N ALA A 229 15.82 -5.73 -1.36
CA ALA A 229 15.45 -7.14 -1.24
C ALA A 229 14.37 -7.58 -2.25
N LYS A 230 14.00 -6.70 -3.18
CA LYS A 230 12.91 -6.91 -4.14
C LYS A 230 13.23 -8.02 -5.15
N ASP A 231 12.36 -9.03 -5.24
CA ASP A 231 12.34 -9.97 -6.37
C ASP A 231 11.72 -9.30 -7.59
N THR A 232 12.57 -8.72 -8.43
CA THR A 232 12.16 -8.03 -9.65
C THR A 232 11.61 -8.98 -10.70
N THR A 233 11.91 -10.28 -10.64
CA THR A 233 11.47 -11.26 -11.65
C THR A 233 9.98 -11.49 -11.54
N VAL A 234 9.50 -11.85 -10.35
CA VAL A 234 8.07 -12.08 -10.10
C VAL A 234 7.27 -10.81 -10.35
N ILE A 235 7.77 -9.67 -9.87
CA ILE A 235 7.08 -8.38 -10.01
C ILE A 235 6.97 -7.97 -11.49
N SER A 236 8.02 -8.17 -12.29
CA SER A 236 7.97 -7.85 -13.72
C SER A 236 6.92 -8.70 -14.45
N LYS A 237 6.79 -9.99 -14.10
CA LYS A 237 5.74 -10.85 -14.65
C LYS A 237 4.34 -10.35 -14.30
N VAL A 238 4.13 -9.89 -13.06
CA VAL A 238 2.84 -9.32 -12.64
C VAL A 238 2.55 -8.02 -13.39
N LEU A 239 3.53 -7.12 -13.48
CA LEU A 239 3.36 -5.83 -14.16
C LEU A 239 3.11 -5.99 -15.66
N ALA A 240 3.68 -7.02 -16.30
CA ALA A 240 3.39 -7.36 -17.69
C ALA A 240 1.92 -7.73 -17.95
N LEU A 241 1.13 -8.04 -16.91
CA LEU A 241 -0.32 -8.29 -17.05
C LEU A 241 -1.15 -7.00 -17.20
N LEU A 242 -0.53 -5.84 -17.06
CA LEU A 242 -1.17 -4.53 -17.26
C LEU A 242 -1.16 -4.07 -18.73
N GLU A 243 -0.36 -4.72 -19.58
CA GLU A 243 -0.25 -4.47 -21.02
C GLU A 243 -1.31 -5.24 -21.82
#